data_AF-A0A8I1SWS6-F1
#
_entry.id   AF-A0A8I1SWS6-F1
#
_cell.length_a   1.000
_cell.length_b   1.000
_cell.length_c   1.000
_cell.angle_alpha   90.00
_cell.angle_beta   90.00
_cell.angle_gamma   90.00
#
_symmetry.space_group_name_H-M   'P 1'
#
loop_
_entity.id
_entity.type
_entity.pdbx_description
1 polymer ?
#
loop_
_entity_poly.entity_id
_entity_poly.type
_entity_poly.pdbx_seq_one_letter_code
_entity_poly.pdbx_strand_id
1 'polypeptide(L)'
;MSNYNDPNNFYFQESQRRAAENIRKQSQINDLSRLKQNEEERANRLSRELENTKNYYKKLLSKPMEEIAAANGDFKATFEKQQEIIADWIVSQKAFRELAYEFGEKLGLSQDQVREMVPEKKKAVLNNETKYNNNINFVLECNDIRKEEVEKMRTKHC
;
A
#
# COMPACT_ATOMS: atom_id res chain seq x y z
N MET A 1 -50.99 47.05 37.65
CA MET A 1 -51.00 45.58 37.64
C MET A 1 -51.27 45.13 36.21
N SER A 2 -50.25 44.69 35.47
CA SER A 2 -50.46 44.10 34.14
C SER A 2 -49.75 42.75 34.08
N ASN A 3 -50.55 41.74 33.79
CA ASN A 3 -50.25 40.32 33.87
C ASN A 3 -49.26 39.92 32.77
N TYR A 4 -47.98 39.81 33.12
CA TYR A 4 -46.98 39.20 32.24
C TYR A 4 -46.92 37.71 32.51
N ASN A 5 -47.82 36.94 31.90
CA ASN A 5 -47.69 35.49 31.70
C ASN A 5 -48.77 35.02 30.72
N ASP A 6 -48.62 35.36 29.43
CA ASP A 6 -49.39 34.73 28.36
C ASP A 6 -48.57 33.53 27.83
N PRO A 7 -48.96 32.28 28.13
CA PRO A 7 -48.23 31.09 27.70
C PRO A 7 -48.13 30.98 26.18
N ASN A 8 -49.07 31.53 25.41
CA ASN A 8 -49.06 31.45 23.95
C ASN A 8 -47.90 32.24 23.31
N ASN A 9 -47.48 33.36 23.92
CA ASN A 9 -46.34 34.15 23.43
C ASN A 9 -45.00 33.42 23.68
N PHE A 10 -44.89 32.72 24.82
CA PHE A 10 -43.72 31.90 25.14
C PHE A 10 -43.55 30.74 24.14
N TYR A 11 -44.62 29.97 23.89
CA TYR A 11 -44.56 28.88 22.92
C TYR A 11 -44.26 29.36 21.49
N PHE A 12 -44.77 30.54 21.11
CA PHE A 12 -44.47 31.13 19.80
C PHE A 12 -42.99 31.53 19.67
N GLN A 13 -42.40 32.19 20.68
CA GLN A 13 -40.97 32.52 20.68
C GLN A 13 -40.07 31.28 20.70
N GLU A 14 -40.45 30.24 21.45
CA GLU A 14 -39.74 28.96 21.50
C GLU A 14 -39.73 28.29 20.13
N SER A 15 -40.87 28.32 19.42
CA SER A 15 -40.99 27.77 18.07
C SER A 15 -40.11 28.50 17.05
N GLN A 16 -40.05 29.84 17.13
CA GLN A 16 -39.14 30.65 16.30
C GLN A 16 -37.66 30.39 16.60
N ARG A 17 -37.28 30.23 17.88
CA ARG A 17 -35.91 29.86 18.26
C ARG A 17 -35.51 28.51 17.67
N ARG A 18 -36.38 27.50 17.78
CA ARG A 18 -36.13 26.16 17.21
C ARG A 18 -36.01 26.21 15.69
N ALA A 19 -36.87 26.97 15.02
CA ALA A 19 -36.77 27.16 13.57
C ALA A 19 -35.44 27.81 13.17
N ALA A 20 -35.03 28.89 13.86
CA ALA A 20 -33.75 29.56 13.63
C ALA A 20 -32.54 28.63 13.91
N GLU A 21 -32.60 27.81 14.95
CA GLU A 21 -31.56 26.84 15.27
C GLU A 21 -31.46 25.72 14.23
N ASN A 22 -32.60 25.21 13.75
CA ASN A 22 -32.64 24.22 12.67
C ASN A 22 -32.08 24.78 11.36
N ILE A 23 -32.37 26.04 11.03
CA ILE A 23 -31.78 26.72 9.87
C ILE A 23 -30.25 26.81 10.00
N ARG A 24 -29.74 27.14 11.19
CA ARG A 24 -28.29 27.18 11.44
C ARG A 24 -27.65 25.79 11.31
N LYS A 25 -28.26 24.76 11.89
CA LYS A 25 -27.80 23.37 11.77
C LYS A 25 -27.79 22.91 10.31
N GLN A 26 -28.84 23.24 9.56
CA GLN A 26 -28.91 22.90 8.13
C GLN A 26 -27.83 23.61 7.31
N SER A 27 -27.55 24.88 7.59
CA SER A 27 -26.44 25.61 6.96
C SER A 27 -25.11 24.92 7.24
N GLN A 28 -24.83 24.57 8.50
CA GLN A 28 -23.59 23.88 8.89
C GLN A 28 -23.44 22.51 8.21
N ILE A 29 -24.54 21.75 8.09
CA ILE A 29 -24.55 20.46 7.39
C ILE A 29 -24.23 20.65 5.91
N ASN A 30 -24.80 21.67 5.27
CA ASN A 30 -24.53 21.97 3.87
C ASN A 30 -23.07 22.36 3.65
N ASP A 31 -22.50 23.17 4.55
CA ASP A 31 -21.09 23.57 4.51
C ASP A 31 -20.16 22.37 4.71
N LEU A 32 -20.44 21.50 5.69
CA LEU A 32 -19.70 20.25 5.89
C LEU A 32 -19.77 19.34 4.66
N SER A 33 -20.93 19.25 4.03
CA SER A 33 -21.13 18.40 2.85
C SER A 33 -20.30 18.88 1.66
N ARG A 34 -20.23 20.21 1.46
CA ARG A 34 -19.36 20.82 0.44
C ARG A 34 -17.88 20.57 0.72
N LEU A 35 -17.47 20.69 1.99
CA LEU A 35 -16.08 20.40 2.39
C LEU A 35 -15.70 18.94 2.10
N LYS A 36 -16.57 17.98 2.47
CA LYS A 36 -16.36 16.56 2.17
C LYS A 36 -16.24 16.29 0.67
N GLN A 37 -17.12 16.87 -0.14
CA GLN A 37 -17.06 16.73 -1.60
C GLN A 37 -15.75 17.28 -2.17
N ASN A 38 -15.31 18.45 -1.70
CA ASN A 38 -14.04 19.04 -2.14
C ASN A 38 -12.83 18.19 -1.76
N GLU A 39 -12.82 17.59 -0.57
CA GLU A 39 -11.78 16.68 -0.12
C GLU A 39 -11.76 15.40 -0.94
N GLU A 40 -12.93 14.81 -1.21
CA GLU A 40 -13.07 13.62 -2.04
C GLU A 40 -12.60 13.88 -3.48
N GLU A 41 -13.01 15.00 -4.07
CA GLU A 41 -12.52 15.40 -5.38
C GLU A 41 -11.00 15.59 -5.41
N ARG A 42 -10.42 16.19 -4.35
CA ARG A 42 -8.98 16.37 -4.23
C ARG A 42 -8.28 15.02 -4.14
N ALA A 43 -8.78 14.10 -3.32
CA ALA A 43 -8.26 12.73 -3.19
C ALA A 43 -8.34 11.97 -4.53
N ASN A 44 -9.45 12.13 -5.26
CA ASN A 44 -9.63 11.54 -6.58
C ASN A 44 -8.66 12.11 -7.62
N ARG A 45 -8.43 13.43 -7.63
CA ARG A 45 -7.44 14.07 -8.51
C ARG A 45 -6.03 13.54 -8.23
N LEU A 46 -5.61 13.55 -6.96
CA LEU A 46 -4.32 13.01 -6.53
C LEU A 46 -4.15 11.53 -6.91
N SER A 47 -5.19 10.73 -6.74
CA SER A 47 -5.17 9.30 -7.10
C SER A 47 -4.97 9.09 -8.60
N ARG A 48 -5.64 9.90 -9.44
CA ARG A 48 -5.44 9.85 -10.91
C ARG A 48 -4.05 10.30 -11.32
N GLU A 49 -3.55 11.39 -10.74
CA GLU A 49 -2.19 11.87 -11.01
C GLU A 49 -1.16 10.80 -10.64
N LEU A 50 -1.29 10.19 -9.47
CA LEU A 50 -0.41 9.12 -9.03
C LEU A 50 -0.42 7.92 -9.99
N GLU A 51 -1.61 7.49 -10.42
CA GLU A 51 -1.73 6.37 -11.36
C GLU A 51 -1.18 6.73 -12.74
N ASN A 52 -1.36 7.97 -13.22
CA ASN A 52 -0.76 8.46 -14.46
C ASN A 52 0.77 8.47 -14.39
N THR A 53 1.33 9.02 -13.31
CA THR A 53 2.78 9.06 -13.08
C THR A 53 3.38 7.66 -13.00
N LYS A 54 2.72 6.75 -12.27
CA LYS A 54 3.11 5.34 -12.20
C LYS A 54 3.09 4.67 -13.57
N ASN A 55 2.05 4.88 -14.37
CA ASN A 55 1.96 4.32 -15.71
C ASN A 55 3.01 4.91 -16.66
N TYR A 56 3.29 6.21 -16.54
CA TYR A 56 4.38 6.86 -17.29
C TYR A 56 5.73 6.21 -16.99
N TYR A 57 6.10 6.10 -15.71
CA TYR A 57 7.39 5.50 -15.34
C TYR A 57 7.47 4.01 -15.67
N LYS A 58 6.37 3.26 -15.52
CA LYS A 58 6.30 1.86 -15.94
C LYS A 58 6.68 1.71 -17.41
N LYS A 59 6.08 2.53 -18.29
CA LYS A 59 6.38 2.51 -19.72
C LYS A 59 7.80 2.97 -20.03
N LEU A 60 8.26 4.04 -19.38
CA LEU A 60 9.60 4.59 -19.59
C LEU A 60 10.69 3.56 -19.26
N LEU A 61 10.50 2.79 -18.18
CA LEU A 61 11.46 1.78 -17.73
C LEU A 61 11.33 0.46 -18.48
N SER A 62 10.14 0.08 -18.95
CA SER A 62 9.94 -1.17 -19.70
C SER A 62 10.41 -1.08 -21.16
N LYS A 63 10.26 0.08 -21.79
CA LYS A 63 10.60 0.31 -23.20
C LYS A 63 12.01 -0.16 -23.62
N PRO A 64 13.11 0.22 -22.93
CA PRO A 64 14.44 -0.24 -23.33
C PRO A 64 14.60 -1.77 -23.21
N MET A 65 13.96 -2.39 -22.22
CA MET A 65 14.01 -3.85 -22.05
C MET A 65 13.22 -4.57 -23.16
N GLU A 66 12.05 -4.03 -23.53
CA GLU A 66 11.24 -4.53 -24.64
C GLU A 66 11.97 -4.41 -25.97
N GLU A 67 12.65 -3.29 -26.23
CA GLU A 67 13.44 -3.07 -27.44
C GLU A 67 14.63 -4.04 -27.55
N ILE A 68 15.36 -4.27 -26.45
CA ILE A 68 16.47 -5.23 -26.42
C ILE A 68 15.94 -6.67 -26.59
N ALA A 69 14.83 -7.01 -25.95
CA ALA A 69 14.18 -8.32 -26.09
C ALA A 69 13.66 -8.57 -27.50
N ALA A 70 13.19 -7.55 -28.21
CA ALA A 70 12.77 -7.67 -29.61
C ALA A 70 13.97 -7.92 -30.55
N ALA A 71 15.15 -7.35 -30.24
CA ALA A 71 16.36 -7.48 -31.05
C ALA A 71 17.20 -8.73 -30.71
N ASN A 72 17.11 -9.26 -29.48
CA ASN A 72 17.92 -10.37 -29.00
C ASN A 72 17.05 -11.43 -28.29
N GLY A 73 16.89 -12.59 -28.93
CA GLY A 73 16.08 -13.69 -28.42
C GLY A 73 16.58 -14.31 -27.11
N ASP A 74 17.90 -14.44 -26.94
CA ASP A 74 18.50 -15.00 -25.71
C ASP A 74 18.29 -14.05 -24.52
N PHE A 75 18.39 -12.74 -24.78
CA PHE A 75 18.07 -11.72 -23.79
C PHE A 75 16.58 -11.78 -23.41
N LYS A 76 15.68 -11.89 -24.39
CA LYS A 76 14.24 -12.00 -24.14
C LYS A 76 13.90 -13.18 -23.22
N ALA A 77 14.42 -14.37 -23.53
CA ALA A 77 14.17 -15.56 -22.71
C ALA A 77 14.67 -15.38 -21.27
N THR A 78 15.85 -14.77 -21.10
CA THR A 78 16.40 -14.47 -19.76
C THR A 78 15.56 -13.45 -19.02
N PHE A 79 15.12 -12.39 -19.71
CA PHE A 79 14.31 -11.33 -19.15
C PHE A 79 12.93 -11.83 -18.72
N GLU A 80 12.24 -12.61 -19.56
CA GLU A 80 10.94 -13.21 -19.23
C GLU A 80 11.04 -14.12 -18.01
N LYS A 81 12.08 -14.96 -17.93
CA LYS A 81 12.34 -15.82 -16.78
C LYS A 81 12.59 -15.00 -15.49
N GLN A 82 13.32 -13.90 -15.58
CA GLN A 82 13.52 -13.01 -14.43
C GLN A 82 12.21 -12.32 -14.00
N GLN A 83 11.37 -11.91 -14.94
CA GLN A 83 10.05 -11.36 -14.64
C GLN A 83 9.16 -12.38 -13.93
N GLU A 84 9.18 -13.63 -14.37
CA GLU A 84 8.45 -14.73 -13.73
C GLU A 84 8.90 -14.93 -12.27
N ILE A 85 10.21 -14.97 -12.02
CA ILE A 85 10.77 -15.10 -10.66
C ILE A 85 10.33 -13.93 -9.76
N ILE A 86 10.36 -12.70 -10.28
CA ILE A 86 9.93 -11.51 -9.53
C ILE A 86 8.43 -11.58 -9.24
N ALA A 87 7.63 -12.00 -10.23
CA ALA A 87 6.18 -12.15 -10.07
C ALA A 87 5.84 -13.20 -9.01
N ASP A 88 6.47 -14.36 -9.06
CA ASP A 88 6.33 -15.44 -8.07
C ASP A 88 6.72 -14.96 -6.66
N TRP A 89 7.83 -14.23 -6.53
CA TRP A 89 8.25 -13.65 -5.27
C TRP A 89 7.20 -12.66 -4.72
N ILE A 90 6.66 -11.77 -5.56
CA ILE A 90 5.61 -10.82 -5.14
C ILE A 90 4.35 -11.55 -4.68
N VAL A 91 3.90 -12.56 -5.42
CA VAL A 91 2.72 -13.37 -5.06
C VAL A 91 2.96 -14.09 -3.74
N SER A 92 4.12 -14.72 -3.58
CA SER A 92 4.52 -15.39 -2.34
C SER A 92 4.52 -14.42 -1.14
N GLN A 93 5.10 -13.22 -1.28
CA GLN A 93 5.09 -12.21 -0.21
C GLN A 93 3.66 -11.78 0.17
N LYS A 94 2.74 -11.71 -0.80
CA LYS A 94 1.32 -11.42 -0.53
C LYS A 94 0.63 -12.58 0.18
N ALA A 95 0.85 -13.81 -0.28
CA ALA A 95 0.28 -15.01 0.34
C ALA A 95 0.75 -15.17 1.80
N PHE A 96 2.03 -14.98 2.08
CA PHE A 96 2.54 -15.00 3.46
C PHE A 96 1.96 -13.90 4.33
N ARG A 97 1.71 -12.71 3.77
CA ARG A 97 1.04 -11.64 4.50
C ARG A 97 -0.40 -11.99 4.85
N GLU A 98 -1.12 -12.59 3.91
CA GLU A 98 -2.50 -13.06 4.15
C GLU A 98 -2.53 -14.10 5.26
N LEU A 99 -1.67 -15.13 5.18
CA LEU A 99 -1.53 -16.14 6.22
C LEU A 99 -1.18 -15.53 7.58
N ALA A 100 -0.31 -14.53 7.63
CA ALA A 100 0.05 -13.84 8.87
C ALA A 100 -1.15 -13.11 9.49
N TYR A 101 -2.05 -12.53 8.68
CA TYR A 101 -3.27 -11.91 9.18
C TYR A 101 -4.28 -12.96 9.68
N GLU A 102 -4.48 -14.05 8.95
CA GLU A 102 -5.36 -15.14 9.40
C GLU A 102 -4.88 -15.75 10.72
N PHE A 103 -3.57 -15.97 10.88
CA PHE A 103 -3.01 -16.47 12.14
C PHE A 103 -3.04 -15.41 13.25
N GLY A 104 -2.80 -14.15 12.92
CA GLY A 104 -2.93 -13.04 13.86
C GLY A 104 -4.34 -12.96 14.43
N GLU A 105 -5.36 -13.02 13.57
CA GLU A 105 -6.77 -13.03 13.97
C GLU A 105 -7.10 -14.22 14.89
N LYS A 106 -6.63 -15.43 14.54
CA LYS A 106 -6.79 -16.63 15.40
C LYS A 106 -6.10 -16.49 16.76
N LEU A 107 -5.08 -15.65 16.87
CA LEU A 107 -4.36 -15.34 18.11
C LEU A 107 -4.92 -14.09 18.83
N GLY A 108 -5.99 -13.47 18.30
CA GLY A 108 -6.60 -12.28 18.87
C GLY A 108 -5.85 -10.97 18.59
N LEU A 109 -4.94 -10.96 17.61
CA LEU A 109 -4.18 -9.78 17.19
C LEU A 109 -4.90 -9.06 16.04
N SER A 110 -4.84 -7.73 16.05
CA SER A 110 -5.29 -6.93 14.90
C SER A 110 -4.28 -6.94 13.76
N GLN A 111 -4.73 -6.60 12.55
CA GLN A 111 -3.83 -6.48 11.39
C GLN A 111 -2.72 -5.44 11.61
N ASP A 112 -3.01 -4.36 12.33
CA ASP A 112 -2.03 -3.31 12.64
C ASP A 112 -0.96 -3.81 13.61
N GLN A 113 -1.35 -4.57 14.64
CA GLN A 113 -0.40 -5.20 15.56
C GLN A 113 0.51 -6.19 14.82
N VAL A 114 -0.05 -6.99 13.89
CA VAL A 114 0.75 -7.89 13.06
C VAL A 114 1.72 -7.11 12.16
N ARG A 115 1.33 -5.95 11.64
CA ARG A 115 2.19 -5.07 10.83
C ARG A 115 3.34 -4.48 11.65
N GLU A 116 3.08 -4.06 12.89
CA GLU A 116 4.09 -3.50 13.79
C GLU A 116 5.19 -4.50 14.15
N MET A 117 4.92 -5.80 14.08
CA MET A 117 5.91 -6.86 14.31
C MET A 117 6.88 -7.05 13.13
N VAL A 118 6.52 -6.61 11.91
CA VAL A 118 7.28 -6.86 10.68
C VAL A 118 8.68 -6.22 10.70
N PRO A 119 8.88 -4.95 11.11
CA PRO A 119 10.20 -4.31 11.14
C PRO A 119 11.22 -5.09 11.97
N GLU A 120 10.83 -5.59 13.15
CA GLU A 120 11.73 -6.39 14.00
C GLU A 120 12.11 -7.72 13.33
N LYS A 121 11.14 -8.40 12.73
CA LYS A 121 11.41 -9.65 11.99
C LYS A 121 12.29 -9.41 10.77
N LYS A 122 12.09 -8.31 10.04
CA LYS A 122 12.99 -7.90 8.94
C LYS A 122 14.42 -7.67 9.43
N LYS A 123 14.58 -7.00 10.57
CA LYS A 123 15.91 -6.79 11.17
C LYS A 123 16.58 -8.13 11.51
N ALA A 124 15.85 -9.07 12.12
CA ALA A 124 16.37 -10.39 12.42
C ALA A 124 16.76 -11.18 11.16
N VAL A 125 15.98 -11.09 10.08
CA VAL A 125 16.31 -11.70 8.77
C VAL A 125 17.61 -11.12 8.20
N LEU A 126 17.76 -9.79 8.23
CA LEU A 126 18.95 -9.09 7.73
C LEU A 126 20.20 -9.40 8.56
N ASN A 127 20.05 -9.60 9.86
CA ASN A 127 21.13 -9.93 10.78
C ASN A 127 21.47 -11.43 10.85
N ASN A 128 20.72 -12.28 10.14
CA ASN A 128 20.81 -13.74 10.24
C ASN A 128 20.50 -14.30 11.65
N GLU A 129 19.62 -13.64 12.40
CA GLU A 129 19.24 -13.96 13.78
C GLU A 129 17.83 -14.56 13.86
N THR A 130 17.35 -15.18 12.78
CA THR A 130 15.97 -15.69 12.74
C THR A 130 15.82 -17.00 13.50
N LYS A 131 14.71 -17.12 14.24
CA LYS A 131 14.37 -18.32 15.03
C LYS A 131 14.19 -19.58 14.17
N TYR A 132 13.73 -19.42 12.94
CA TYR A 132 13.38 -20.53 12.04
C TYR A 132 14.31 -20.61 10.82
N ASN A 133 15.52 -20.05 10.92
CA ASN A 133 16.53 -20.08 9.86
C ASN A 133 16.10 -19.46 8.51
N ASN A 134 15.18 -18.49 8.54
CA ASN A 134 14.81 -17.64 7.39
C ASN A 134 15.82 -16.49 7.21
N ASN A 135 17.11 -16.82 7.19
CA ASN A 135 18.21 -15.88 7.11
C ASN A 135 18.47 -15.45 5.66
N ILE A 136 19.05 -14.27 5.42
CA ILE A 136 19.23 -13.70 4.06
C ILE A 136 20.45 -14.28 3.31
N ASN A 137 20.90 -15.50 3.62
CA ASN A 137 22.14 -16.10 3.10
C ASN A 137 22.23 -16.29 1.56
N PHE A 138 21.27 -15.75 0.81
CA PHE A 138 21.18 -15.82 -0.64
C PHE A 138 22.22 -14.98 -1.42
N VAL A 139 22.83 -13.94 -0.83
CA VAL A 139 23.73 -13.03 -1.60
C VAL A 139 25.20 -13.49 -1.61
N LEU A 140 25.62 -14.37 -0.69
CA LEU A 140 26.99 -14.88 -0.67
C LEU A 140 27.12 -16.22 -1.42
N GLU A 141 26.17 -17.14 -1.29
CA GLU A 141 26.25 -18.45 -1.95
C GLU A 141 26.13 -18.38 -3.49
N CYS A 142 25.29 -17.49 -4.03
CA CYS A 142 25.19 -17.32 -5.50
C CYS A 142 26.38 -16.59 -6.15
N ASN A 143 27.27 -15.98 -5.36
CA ASN A 143 28.52 -15.43 -5.87
C ASN A 143 29.63 -16.50 -5.87
N ASP A 144 29.59 -17.44 -4.93
CA ASP A 144 30.56 -18.54 -4.88
C ASP A 144 30.30 -19.59 -5.97
N ILE A 145 29.04 -19.91 -6.27
CA ILE A 145 28.67 -20.80 -7.39
C ILE A 145 29.13 -20.21 -8.75
N ARG A 146 28.92 -18.91 -8.97
CA ARG A 146 29.35 -18.24 -10.21
C ARG A 146 30.87 -18.17 -10.36
N LYS A 147 31.60 -17.97 -9.26
CA LYS A 147 33.08 -18.00 -9.29
C LYS A 147 33.59 -19.39 -9.65
N GLU A 148 33.00 -20.44 -9.08
CA GLU A 148 33.43 -21.82 -9.33
C GLU A 148 33.15 -22.25 -10.79
N GLU A 149 32.02 -21.85 -11.36
CA GLU A 149 31.70 -22.11 -12.79
C GLU A 149 32.60 -21.32 -13.75
N VAL A 150 32.93 -20.06 -13.42
CA VAL A 150 33.87 -19.25 -14.22
C VAL A 150 35.28 -19.84 -14.18
N GLU A 151 35.73 -20.34 -13.03
CA GLU A 151 37.04 -20.99 -12.89
C GLU A 151 37.10 -22.35 -13.62
N LYS A 152 36.01 -23.12 -13.58
CA LYS A 152 35.84 -24.37 -14.37
C LYS A 152 35.83 -24.11 -15.88
N MET A 153 35.34 -22.96 -16.33
CA MET A 153 35.40 -22.57 -17.75
C MET A 153 36.80 -22.12 -18.16
N ARG A 154 37.56 -21.44 -17.28
CA ARG A 154 38.95 -21.03 -17.53
C ARG A 154 39.93 -22.20 -17.62
N THR A 155 39.71 -23.24 -16.81
CA THR A 155 40.59 -24.42 -16.75
C THR A 155 40.34 -25.45 -17.86
N LYS A 156 39.21 -25.36 -18.59
CA LYS A 156 38.89 -26.24 -19.73
C LYS A 156 39.47 -25.77 -21.08
N HIS A 157 40.31 -24.74 -21.09
CA HIS A 157 40.97 -24.20 -22.29
C HIS A 157 42.51 -24.25 -22.23
N CYS A 158 43.07 -25.10 -21.37
CA CYS A 158 44.48 -25.51 -21.40
C CYS A 158 44.60 -26.99 -21.73
#